data_AF-A0A7J7PIM1-F1
#
_entry.id   AF-A0A7J7PIM1-F1
#
_cell.length_a   1.000
_cell.length_b   1.000
_cell.length_c   1.000
_cell.angle_alpha   90.00
_cell.angle_beta   90.00
_cell.angle_gamma   90.00
#
_symmetry.space_group_name_H-M   'P 1'
#
loop_
_entity.id
_entity.type
_entity.pdbx_description
1 polymer ?
#
loop_
_entity_poly.entity_id
_entity_poly.type
_entity_poly.pdbx_seq_one_letter_code
_entity_poly.pdbx_strand_id
1 'polypeptide(L)'
;MLPTVKDLVAPLRLARLWICAACMCRHGQQQAAGMYRKLPQLLLYRTHNLRRKTAAIAEVLGLNPDQASRLVRADPRLMTYAPETLRRRAGALRQLLLLPGRAALRRLVVRWPSLLRKSESSIAGKVPVIQEQLGLEDRRSAAAVVQQHPYLASYSARPPQPPAKEEVGGVYGLVLMRPARFDMRYPGFIAQQAEQQAAAQQAAAPQQ
;
A
#
# COMPACT_ATOMS: atom_id res chain seq x y z
N MET A 1 -1.32 56.65 -0.85
CA MET A 1 -0.87 55.74 -1.92
C MET A 1 -1.04 54.31 -1.42
N LEU A 2 -1.96 53.54 -2.01
CA LEU A 2 -2.13 52.12 -1.67
C LEU A 2 -1.05 51.30 -2.42
N PRO A 3 -0.33 50.39 -1.75
CA PRO A 3 0.65 49.55 -2.41
C PRO A 3 -0.04 48.62 -3.41
N THR A 4 0.56 48.46 -4.58
CA THR A 4 0.01 47.63 -5.66
C THR A 4 0.24 46.14 -5.34
N VAL A 5 -0.71 45.30 -5.74
CA VAL A 5 -0.73 43.84 -5.46
C VAL A 5 0.57 43.13 -5.90
N LYS A 6 1.34 43.69 -6.84
CA LYS A 6 2.64 43.17 -7.29
C LYS A 6 3.75 43.24 -6.23
N ASP A 7 3.71 44.22 -5.33
CA ASP A 7 4.76 44.43 -4.31
C ASP A 7 4.62 43.48 -3.10
N LEU A 8 3.44 42.88 -2.92
CA LEU A 8 3.20 41.86 -1.88
C LEU A 8 3.66 40.44 -2.27
N VAL A 9 3.94 40.19 -3.56
CA VAL A 9 4.28 38.83 -4.05
C VAL A 9 5.77 38.52 -3.90
N ALA A 10 6.64 39.54 -3.92
CA ALA A 10 8.09 39.39 -3.76
C ALA A 10 8.52 38.82 -2.39
N PRO A 11 8.02 39.30 -1.23
CA PRO A 11 8.42 38.75 0.07
C PRO A 11 7.87 37.33 0.33
N LEU A 12 6.74 36.95 -0.28
CA LEU A 12 6.20 35.59 -0.20
C LEU A 12 7.02 34.58 -1.00
N ARG A 13 7.69 35.00 -2.08
CA ARG A 13 8.61 34.15 -2.85
C ARG A 13 9.92 33.90 -2.09
N LEU A 14 10.46 34.92 -1.41
CA LEU A 14 11.69 34.80 -0.63
C LEU A 14 11.47 34.03 0.69
N ALA A 15 10.36 34.23 1.38
CA ALA A 15 10.01 33.42 2.56
C ALA A 15 9.78 31.94 2.21
N ARG A 16 9.19 31.64 1.04
CA ARG A 16 9.08 30.27 0.51
C ARG A 16 10.45 29.70 0.11
N LEU A 17 11.37 30.52 -0.40
CA LEU A 17 12.74 30.11 -0.74
C LEU A 17 13.54 29.70 0.50
N TRP A 18 13.37 30.40 1.62
CA TRP A 18 13.99 30.06 2.91
C TRP A 18 13.35 28.85 3.62
N ILE A 19 12.03 28.69 3.45
CA ILE A 19 11.30 27.48 3.86
C ILE A 19 11.78 26.26 3.05
N CYS A 20 12.02 26.44 1.75
CA CYS A 20 12.75 25.48 0.92
C CYS A 20 14.16 25.26 1.48
N ALA A 21 14.94 26.29 1.81
CA ALA A 21 16.31 26.15 2.29
C ALA A 21 16.42 25.28 3.56
N ALA A 22 15.53 25.49 4.55
CA ALA A 22 15.50 24.68 5.77
C ALA A 22 15.03 23.22 5.56
N CYS A 23 14.26 22.94 4.49
CA CYS A 23 14.00 21.57 4.02
C CYS A 23 15.17 21.01 3.20
N MET A 24 15.85 21.86 2.42
CA MET A 24 16.95 21.52 1.52
C MET A 24 18.22 21.13 2.30
N CYS A 25 18.49 21.71 3.47
CA CYS A 25 19.66 21.37 4.31
C CYS A 25 19.65 19.92 4.87
N ARG A 26 18.53 19.18 4.78
CA ARG A 26 18.49 17.73 5.15
C ARG A 26 18.02 16.80 4.02
N HIS A 27 17.30 17.31 3.03
CA HIS A 27 16.59 16.46 2.07
C HIS A 27 17.12 16.61 0.64
N GLY A 28 18.01 17.55 0.36
CA GLY A 28 18.45 17.83 -1.02
C GLY A 28 17.34 18.43 -1.88
N GLN A 29 17.68 19.38 -2.74
CA GLN A 29 16.69 20.15 -3.51
C GLN A 29 15.77 19.26 -4.38
N GLN A 30 16.32 18.19 -4.94
CA GLN A 30 15.59 17.27 -5.81
C GLN A 30 14.49 16.48 -5.06
N GLN A 31 14.74 16.08 -3.81
CA GLN A 31 13.74 15.30 -3.07
C GLN A 31 12.57 16.18 -2.64
N ALA A 32 12.85 17.44 -2.25
CA ALA A 32 11.81 18.41 -1.96
C ALA A 32 10.97 18.71 -3.21
N ALA A 33 11.59 18.95 -4.36
CA ALA A 33 10.89 19.13 -5.63
C ALA A 33 9.99 17.93 -5.97
N GLY A 34 10.49 16.70 -5.79
CA GLY A 34 9.71 15.47 -5.99
C GLY A 34 8.46 15.39 -5.10
N MET A 35 8.57 15.82 -3.84
CA MET A 35 7.42 15.88 -2.93
C MET A 35 6.38 16.92 -3.39
N TYR A 36 6.81 18.12 -3.78
CA TYR A 36 5.91 19.17 -4.24
C TYR A 36 5.21 18.82 -5.56
N ARG A 37 5.87 18.11 -6.48
CA ARG A 37 5.23 17.59 -7.69
C ARG A 37 4.10 16.61 -7.38
N LYS A 38 4.29 15.73 -6.38
CA LYS A 38 3.27 14.76 -5.95
C LYS A 38 2.12 15.40 -5.15
N LEU A 39 2.42 16.48 -4.44
CA LEU A 39 1.47 17.14 -3.55
C LEU A 39 1.73 18.67 -3.45
N PRO A 40 1.28 19.47 -4.43
CA PRO A 40 1.56 20.90 -4.49
C PRO A 40 1.06 21.68 -3.27
N GLN A 41 -0.03 21.22 -2.63
CA GLN A 41 -0.58 21.87 -1.43
C GLN A 41 0.39 21.88 -0.23
N LEU A 42 1.48 21.11 -0.25
CA LEU A 42 2.53 21.21 0.77
C LEU A 42 3.17 22.59 0.82
N LEU A 43 3.16 23.34 -0.28
CA LEU A 43 3.65 24.72 -0.32
C LEU A 43 2.81 25.67 0.53
N LEU A 44 1.61 25.26 0.97
CA LEU A 44 0.74 26.03 1.85
C LEU A 44 1.08 25.80 3.34
N TYR A 45 1.84 24.75 3.66
CA TYR A 45 2.22 24.45 5.04
C TYR A 45 3.46 25.23 5.46
N ARG A 46 3.44 25.77 6.68
CA ARG A 46 4.63 26.31 7.34
C ARG A 46 5.60 25.18 7.68
N THR A 47 6.91 25.46 7.68
CA THR A 47 7.98 24.46 7.97
C THR A 47 7.79 23.76 9.30
N HIS A 48 7.46 24.50 10.36
CA HIS A 48 7.23 23.92 11.69
C HIS A 48 6.03 22.95 11.69
N ASN A 49 4.99 23.21 10.88
CA ASN A 49 3.85 22.29 10.75
C ASN A 49 4.26 20.98 10.06
N LEU A 50 5.10 21.06 9.02
CA LEU A 50 5.64 19.87 8.35
C LEU A 50 6.52 19.04 9.30
N ARG A 51 7.36 19.70 10.10
CA ARG A 51 8.18 19.04 11.13
C ARG A 51 7.33 18.35 12.19
N ARG A 52 6.35 19.06 12.77
CA ARG A 52 5.41 18.51 13.76
C ARG A 52 4.63 17.32 13.21
N LYS A 53 4.13 17.42 11.98
CA LYS A 53 3.42 16.31 11.32
C LYS A 53 4.34 15.11 11.08
N THR A 54 5.58 15.34 10.65
CA THR A 54 6.57 14.26 10.45
C THR A 54 6.88 13.55 11.77
N ALA A 55 7.06 14.31 12.86
CA ALA A 55 7.26 13.76 14.20
C ALA A 55 6.06 12.95 14.68
N ALA A 56 4.84 13.45 14.47
CA ALA A 56 3.62 12.72 14.82
C ALA A 56 3.48 11.41 14.01
N ILE A 57 3.84 11.43 12.72
CA ILE A 57 3.90 10.20 11.89
C ILE A 57 4.93 9.22 12.48
N ALA A 58 6.09 9.71 12.90
CA ALA A 58 7.14 8.89 13.50
C ALA A 58 6.64 8.20 14.78
N GLU A 59 6.02 8.96 15.66
CA GLU A 59 5.46 8.47 16.93
C GLU A 59 4.37 7.42 16.71
N VAL A 60 3.38 7.73 15.87
CA VAL A 60 2.25 6.84 15.57
C VAL A 60 2.69 5.50 15.00
N LEU A 61 3.73 5.51 14.15
CA LEU A 61 4.21 4.33 13.45
C LEU A 61 5.42 3.66 14.14
N GLY A 62 5.92 4.21 15.24
CA GLY A 62 7.12 3.71 15.93
C GLY A 62 8.38 3.75 15.05
N LEU A 63 8.50 4.80 14.24
CA LEU A 63 9.64 5.05 13.35
C LEU A 63 10.64 5.97 14.05
N ASN A 64 11.92 5.80 13.72
CA ASN A 64 12.89 6.85 14.03
C ASN A 64 12.67 8.07 13.09
N PRO A 65 13.22 9.25 13.43
CA PRO A 65 13.02 10.46 12.64
C PRO A 65 13.42 10.30 11.17
N ASP A 66 14.52 9.62 10.88
CA ASP A 66 15.02 9.43 9.51
C ASP A 66 14.13 8.51 8.67
N GLN A 67 13.56 7.48 9.28
CA GLN A 67 12.58 6.59 8.66
C GLN A 67 11.29 7.34 8.36
N ALA A 68 10.79 8.16 9.29
CA ALA A 68 9.61 8.99 9.08
C ALA A 68 9.83 10.01 7.96
N SER A 69 10.98 10.68 7.93
CA SER A 69 11.36 11.59 6.84
C SER A 69 11.43 10.86 5.49
N ARG A 70 12.04 9.67 5.43
CA ARG A 70 12.06 8.84 4.21
C ARG A 70 10.64 8.44 3.75
N LEU A 71 9.81 8.01 4.68
CA LEU A 71 8.42 7.61 4.43
C LEU A 71 7.60 8.76 3.84
N VAL A 72 7.71 9.95 4.44
CA VAL A 72 7.02 11.17 4.00
C VAL A 72 7.52 11.65 2.63
N ARG A 73 8.82 11.49 2.32
CA ARG A 73 9.35 11.75 0.97
C ARG A 73 8.79 10.79 -0.08
N ALA A 74 8.69 9.51 0.28
CA ALA A 74 8.15 8.49 -0.61
C ALA A 74 6.66 8.76 -0.91
N ASP A 75 5.86 9.06 0.12
CA ASP A 75 4.44 9.38 0.00
C ASP A 75 4.04 10.63 0.80
N PRO A 76 4.15 11.83 0.19
CA PRO A 76 3.83 13.09 0.86
C PRO A 76 2.37 13.22 1.27
N ARG A 77 1.46 12.42 0.66
CA ARG A 77 0.03 12.42 0.99
C ARG A 77 -0.24 11.95 2.42
N LEU A 78 0.71 11.26 3.06
CA LEU A 78 0.58 10.90 4.47
C LEU A 78 0.45 12.14 5.37
N MET A 79 1.01 13.29 4.97
CA MET A 79 0.92 14.54 5.72
C MET A 79 -0.48 15.16 5.74
N THR A 80 -1.38 14.72 4.85
CA THR A 80 -2.77 15.24 4.81
C THR A 80 -3.67 14.55 5.84
N TYR A 81 -3.25 13.42 6.41
CA TYR A 81 -4.03 12.73 7.43
C TYR A 81 -3.75 13.29 8.83
N ALA A 82 -4.75 13.17 9.71
CA ALA A 82 -4.58 13.36 11.13
C ALA A 82 -3.80 12.18 11.75
N PRO A 83 -2.97 12.40 12.78
CA PRO A 83 -2.23 11.33 13.46
C PRO A 83 -3.13 10.17 13.93
N GLU A 84 -4.33 10.48 14.42
CA GLU A 84 -5.32 9.51 14.90
C GLU A 84 -5.84 8.63 13.76
N THR A 85 -6.00 9.21 12.57
CA THR A 85 -6.41 8.47 11.37
C THR A 85 -5.32 7.50 10.93
N LEU A 86 -4.06 7.93 10.96
CA LEU A 86 -2.92 7.04 10.67
C LEU A 86 -2.81 5.93 11.71
N ARG A 87 -3.00 6.24 12.99
CA ARG A 87 -2.99 5.25 14.08
C ARG A 87 -4.06 4.20 13.88
N ARG A 88 -5.30 4.61 13.61
CA ARG A 88 -6.42 3.70 13.32
C ARG A 88 -6.13 2.81 12.12
N ARG A 89 -5.69 3.40 11.00
CA ARG A 89 -5.38 2.64 9.77
C ARG A 89 -4.22 1.67 9.95
N ALA A 90 -3.18 2.07 10.69
CA ALA A 90 -2.04 1.22 11.02
C ALA A 90 -2.47 0.03 11.91
N GLY A 91 -3.36 0.27 12.88
CA GLY A 91 -3.97 -0.78 13.71
C GLY A 91 -4.80 -1.76 12.89
N ALA A 92 -5.70 -1.25 12.05
CA ALA A 92 -6.53 -2.06 11.16
C ALA A 92 -5.67 -2.88 10.18
N LEU A 93 -4.66 -2.28 9.56
CA LEU A 93 -3.73 -2.98 8.66
C LEU A 93 -3.03 -4.14 9.37
N ARG A 94 -2.62 -3.93 10.63
CA ARG A 94 -2.00 -4.98 11.45
C ARG A 94 -2.92 -6.16 11.69
N GLN A 95 -4.19 -5.90 12.01
CA GLN A 95 -5.20 -6.92 12.26
C GLN A 95 -5.58 -7.65 10.98
N LEU A 96 -5.88 -6.92 9.91
CA LEU A 96 -6.31 -7.48 8.63
C LEU A 96 -5.25 -8.36 7.97
N LEU A 97 -3.98 -7.98 8.09
CA LEU A 97 -2.86 -8.72 7.53
C LEU A 97 -2.20 -9.66 8.54
N LEU A 98 -2.78 -9.86 9.72
CA LEU A 98 -2.30 -10.80 10.74
C LEU A 98 -0.80 -10.61 11.06
N LEU A 99 -0.37 -9.36 11.19
CA LEU A 99 1.05 -9.05 11.41
C LEU A 99 1.44 -9.38 12.86
N PRO A 100 2.59 -10.05 13.08
CA PRO A 100 3.01 -10.53 14.41
C PRO A 100 3.40 -9.42 15.39
N GLY A 101 3.33 -8.14 14.98
CA GLY A 101 3.61 -7.01 15.87
C GLY A 101 3.86 -5.69 15.15
N ARG A 102 4.21 -4.65 15.93
CA ARG A 102 4.49 -3.31 15.40
C ARG A 102 5.73 -3.26 14.50
N ALA A 103 6.73 -4.11 14.75
CA ALA A 103 7.94 -4.16 13.93
C ALA A 103 7.66 -4.64 12.48
N ALA A 104 6.79 -5.64 12.32
CA ALA A 104 6.37 -6.13 11.01
C ALA A 104 5.57 -5.06 10.24
N LEU A 105 4.64 -4.39 10.93
CA LEU A 105 3.90 -3.24 10.39
C LEU A 105 4.83 -2.12 9.93
N ARG A 106 5.81 -1.75 10.73
CA ARG A 106 6.82 -0.75 10.37
C ARG A 106 7.57 -1.12 9.08
N ARG A 107 8.06 -2.36 8.97
CA ARG A 107 8.77 -2.83 7.77
C ARG A 107 7.86 -2.75 6.53
N LEU A 108 6.61 -3.18 6.67
CA LEU A 108 5.64 -3.17 5.60
C LEU A 108 5.32 -1.74 5.14
N VAL A 109 5.05 -0.82 6.07
CA VAL A 109 4.67 0.57 5.76
C VAL A 109 5.84 1.37 5.17
N VAL A 110 7.07 1.17 5.65
CA VAL A 110 8.24 1.84 5.08
C VAL A 110 8.48 1.39 3.63
N ARG A 111 8.27 0.10 3.34
CA ARG A 111 8.40 -0.43 1.98
C ARG A 111 7.22 -0.03 1.08
N TRP A 112 6.02 0.03 1.63
CA TRP A 112 4.78 0.27 0.88
C TRP A 112 3.87 1.30 1.58
N PRO A 113 4.23 2.59 1.50
CA PRO A 113 3.51 3.67 2.19
C PRO A 113 2.05 3.81 1.76
N SER A 114 1.75 3.43 0.51
CA SER A 114 0.41 3.52 -0.09
C SER A 114 -0.63 2.66 0.62
N LEU A 115 -0.24 1.63 1.38
CA LEU A 115 -1.17 0.83 2.17
C LEU A 115 -1.91 1.66 3.22
N LEU A 116 -1.24 2.64 3.84
CA LEU A 116 -1.88 3.55 4.80
C LEU A 116 -2.88 4.50 4.15
N ARG A 117 -2.88 4.63 2.81
CA ARG A 117 -3.87 5.44 2.09
C ARG A 117 -5.15 4.67 1.79
N LYS A 118 -5.10 3.35 1.74
CA LYS A 118 -6.27 2.51 1.49
C LYS A 118 -7.22 2.54 2.69
N SER A 119 -8.50 2.40 2.41
CA SER A 119 -9.49 2.20 3.48
C SER A 119 -9.35 0.78 4.03
N GLU A 120 -9.72 0.64 5.30
CA GLU A 120 -9.80 -0.65 5.98
C GLU A 120 -10.72 -1.62 5.22
N SER A 121 -11.91 -1.16 4.84
CA SER A 121 -12.86 -1.93 4.03
C SER A 121 -12.27 -2.42 2.71
N SER A 122 -11.45 -1.61 2.05
CA SER A 122 -10.84 -1.96 0.76
C SER A 122 -9.82 -3.09 0.91
N ILE A 123 -9.07 -3.12 2.02
CA ILE A 123 -8.12 -4.22 2.28
C ILE A 123 -8.88 -5.44 2.78
N ALA A 124 -9.82 -5.26 3.70
CA ALA A 124 -10.61 -6.33 4.31
C ALA A 124 -11.38 -7.13 3.26
N GLY A 125 -12.01 -6.47 2.29
CA GLY A 125 -12.73 -7.14 1.20
C GLY A 125 -11.83 -7.84 0.19
N LYS A 126 -10.53 -7.52 0.12
CA LYS A 126 -9.61 -8.11 -0.86
C LYS A 126 -8.91 -9.36 -0.39
N VAL A 127 -8.62 -9.47 0.91
CA VAL A 127 -8.01 -10.68 1.47
C VAL A 127 -8.82 -11.95 1.13
N PRO A 128 -10.15 -12.02 1.31
CA PRO A 128 -10.91 -13.23 0.96
C PRO A 128 -10.96 -13.46 -0.54
N VAL A 129 -11.01 -12.41 -1.36
CA VAL A 129 -11.00 -12.58 -2.82
C VAL A 129 -9.65 -13.13 -3.32
N ILE A 130 -8.55 -12.66 -2.73
CA ILE A 130 -7.20 -13.21 -3.01
C ILE A 130 -7.12 -14.66 -2.55
N GLN A 131 -7.71 -14.98 -1.38
CA GLN A 131 -7.78 -16.34 -0.87
C GLN A 131 -8.48 -17.28 -1.85
N GLU A 132 -9.68 -16.90 -2.30
CA GLU A 132 -10.49 -17.66 -3.26
C GLU A 132 -9.78 -17.79 -4.62
N GLN A 133 -9.29 -16.69 -5.19
CA GLN A 133 -8.66 -16.69 -6.51
C GLN A 133 -7.35 -17.48 -6.58
N LEU A 134 -6.63 -17.58 -5.46
CA LEU A 134 -5.39 -18.35 -5.36
C LEU A 134 -5.61 -19.77 -4.81
N GLY A 135 -6.86 -20.16 -4.51
CA GLY A 135 -7.16 -21.48 -3.92
C GLY A 135 -6.47 -21.69 -2.57
N LEU A 136 -6.31 -20.64 -1.77
CA LEU A 136 -5.65 -20.72 -0.47
C LEU A 136 -6.63 -21.19 0.59
N GLU A 137 -6.27 -22.24 1.32
CA GLU A 137 -7.12 -22.81 2.37
C GLU A 137 -7.30 -21.88 3.57
N ASP A 138 -6.24 -21.14 3.92
CA ASP A 138 -6.23 -20.27 5.10
C ASP A 138 -6.11 -18.77 4.72
N ARG A 139 -6.85 -17.96 5.46
CA ARG A 139 -6.76 -16.50 5.46
C ARG A 139 -5.36 -16.02 5.81
N ARG A 140 -4.61 -16.75 6.65
CA ARG A 140 -3.22 -16.41 6.98
C ARG A 140 -2.31 -16.44 5.76
N SER A 141 -2.47 -17.44 4.89
CA SER A 141 -1.73 -17.55 3.64
C SER A 141 -2.06 -16.39 2.70
N ALA A 142 -3.35 -16.04 2.57
CA ALA A 142 -3.76 -14.90 1.77
C ALA A 142 -3.22 -13.57 2.32
N ALA A 143 -3.24 -13.39 3.64
CA ALA A 143 -2.64 -12.24 4.29
C ALA A 143 -1.13 -12.17 4.05
N ALA A 144 -0.41 -13.29 4.12
CA ALA A 144 1.03 -13.36 3.85
C ALA A 144 1.35 -12.98 2.40
N VAL A 145 0.53 -13.42 1.43
CA VAL A 145 0.65 -13.01 0.02
C VAL A 145 0.49 -11.50 -0.11
N VAL A 146 -0.49 -10.89 0.57
CA VAL A 146 -0.66 -9.41 0.55
C VAL A 146 0.51 -8.69 1.22
N GLN A 147 1.12 -9.25 2.26
CA GLN A 147 2.33 -8.68 2.88
C GLN A 147 3.52 -8.68 1.92
N GLN A 148 3.69 -9.74 1.14
CA GLN A 148 4.77 -9.87 0.15
C GLN A 148 4.50 -9.05 -1.12
N HIS A 149 3.23 -8.99 -1.54
CA HIS A 149 2.76 -8.32 -2.76
C HIS A 149 1.66 -7.28 -2.47
N PRO A 150 1.98 -6.12 -1.84
CA PRO A 150 0.97 -5.11 -1.45
C PRO A 150 0.19 -4.47 -2.59
N TYR A 151 0.65 -4.57 -3.83
CA TYR A 151 -0.11 -4.10 -5.00
C TYR A 151 -1.40 -4.91 -5.21
N LEU A 152 -1.48 -6.16 -4.70
CA LEU A 152 -2.71 -6.95 -4.75
C LEU A 152 -3.83 -6.31 -3.92
N ALA A 153 -3.49 -5.61 -2.82
CA ALA A 153 -4.44 -4.78 -2.08
C ALA A 153 -4.94 -3.57 -2.90
N SER A 154 -4.32 -3.25 -4.02
CA SER A 154 -4.79 -2.22 -4.97
C SER A 154 -5.56 -2.79 -6.15
N TYR A 155 -5.43 -4.08 -6.44
CA TYR A 155 -6.13 -4.73 -7.55
C TYR A 155 -7.64 -4.67 -7.36
N SER A 156 -8.38 -4.25 -8.39
CA SER A 156 -9.83 -4.45 -8.44
C SER A 156 -10.04 -5.90 -8.83
N ALA A 157 -10.20 -6.79 -7.87
CA ALA A 157 -10.75 -8.08 -8.20
C ALA A 157 -12.15 -7.82 -8.79
N ARG A 158 -12.35 -8.21 -10.05
CA ARG A 158 -13.68 -8.31 -10.61
C ARG A 158 -14.45 -9.25 -9.67
N PRO A 159 -15.62 -8.86 -9.13
CA PRO A 159 -16.40 -9.78 -8.32
C PRO A 159 -16.61 -11.08 -9.11
N PRO A 160 -16.66 -12.25 -8.44
CA PRO A 160 -17.04 -13.48 -9.12
C PRO A 160 -18.34 -13.18 -9.86
N GLN A 161 -18.29 -13.24 -11.19
CA GLN A 161 -19.53 -13.12 -11.94
C GLN A 161 -20.36 -14.32 -11.52
N PRO A 162 -21.64 -14.13 -11.12
CA PRO A 162 -22.51 -15.28 -11.00
C PRO A 162 -22.41 -16.04 -12.34
N PRO A 163 -22.41 -17.39 -12.34
CA PRO A 163 -22.48 -18.12 -13.60
C PRO A 163 -23.60 -17.48 -14.40
N ALA A 164 -23.29 -17.05 -15.62
CA ALA A 164 -24.29 -16.48 -16.51
C ALA A 164 -25.50 -17.41 -16.43
N LYS A 165 -26.65 -16.88 -16.00
CA LYS A 165 -27.87 -17.66 -15.81
C LYS A 165 -28.02 -18.50 -17.08
N GLU A 166 -27.85 -19.81 -16.96
CA GLU A 166 -28.23 -20.73 -18.01
C GLU A 166 -29.70 -20.44 -18.28
N GLU A 167 -29.98 -19.83 -19.43
CA GLU A 167 -31.25 -20.06 -20.09
C GLU A 167 -31.29 -21.56 -20.39
N VAL A 168 -31.77 -22.34 -19.42
CA VAL A 168 -32.12 -23.73 -19.62
C VAL A 168 -33.33 -23.73 -20.54
N GLY A 169 -33.04 -23.85 -21.83
CA GLY A 169 -34.01 -23.85 -22.90
C GLY A 169 -33.39 -24.33 -24.20
N GLY A 170 -32.69 -25.47 -24.18
CA GLY A 170 -32.11 -26.01 -25.39
C GLY A 170 -31.40 -27.33 -25.17
N VAL A 171 -31.99 -28.38 -25.73
CA VAL A 171 -31.48 -29.74 -25.81
C VAL A 171 -30.03 -29.77 -26.32
N TYR A 172 -29.28 -30.80 -25.90
CA TYR A 172 -27.93 -31.21 -26.31
C TYR A 172 -26.76 -30.80 -25.40
N GLY A 173 -26.17 -31.83 -24.76
CA GLY A 173 -24.73 -31.90 -24.56
C GLY A 173 -24.29 -31.96 -23.11
N LEU A 174 -24.05 -33.18 -22.61
CA LEU A 174 -23.16 -33.43 -21.48
C LEU A 174 -21.79 -32.81 -21.75
N VAL A 175 -21.56 -31.59 -21.26
CA VAL A 175 -20.22 -31.00 -21.17
C VAL A 175 -19.82 -31.09 -19.70
N LEU A 176 -18.93 -32.04 -19.41
CA LEU A 176 -18.19 -32.08 -18.15
C LEU A 176 -17.45 -30.75 -17.98
N MET A 177 -17.97 -29.87 -17.12
CA MET A 177 -17.31 -28.62 -16.75
C MET A 177 -15.98 -28.94 -16.07
N ARG A 178 -14.88 -28.68 -16.79
CA ARG A 178 -13.57 -28.46 -16.19
C ARG A 178 -13.61 -27.09 -15.49
N PRO A 179 -13.18 -26.96 -14.22
CA PRO A 179 -13.05 -25.65 -13.60
C PRO A 179 -12.10 -24.81 -14.44
N ALA A 180 -12.54 -23.61 -14.81
CA ALA A 180 -11.74 -22.63 -15.52
C ALA A 180 -10.46 -22.36 -14.72
N ARG A 181 -9.36 -22.98 -15.14
CA ARG A 181 -8.04 -22.72 -14.59
C ARG A 181 -7.74 -21.25 -14.81
N PHE A 182 -7.51 -20.58 -13.70
CA PHE A 182 -7.04 -19.22 -13.61
C PHE A 182 -5.71 -19.11 -14.35
N ASP A 183 -5.71 -18.56 -15.56
CA ASP A 183 -4.52 -18.43 -16.39
C ASP A 183 -3.69 -17.22 -15.91
N MET A 184 -3.09 -17.35 -14.72
CA MET A 184 -2.12 -16.38 -14.22
C MET A 184 -0.81 -16.63 -14.99
N ARG A 185 -0.60 -15.94 -16.11
CA ARG A 185 0.71 -15.87 -16.76
C ARG A 185 1.71 -15.08 -15.90
N TYR A 186 2.14 -15.69 -14.79
CA TYR A 186 3.35 -15.31 -14.05
C TYR A 186 4.27 -16.54 -14.03
N PRO A 187 5.15 -16.71 -15.03
CA PRO A 187 5.96 -17.92 -15.18
C PRO A 187 6.83 -18.21 -13.94
N GLY A 188 7.25 -17.19 -13.18
CA GLY A 188 8.05 -17.38 -11.96
C GLY A 188 7.28 -17.94 -10.76
N PHE A 189 5.99 -17.62 -10.60
CA PHE A 189 5.20 -18.08 -9.45
C PHE A 189 4.76 -19.55 -9.61
N ILE A 190 4.42 -19.94 -10.84
CA ILE A 190 4.07 -21.34 -11.17
C ILE A 190 5.28 -22.26 -11.01
N ALA A 191 6.46 -21.82 -11.45
CA ALA A 191 7.70 -22.59 -11.25
C ALA A 191 8.01 -22.81 -9.77
N GLN A 192 7.87 -21.76 -8.94
CA GLN A 192 8.17 -21.83 -7.51
C GLN A 192 7.16 -22.73 -6.76
N GLN A 193 5.88 -22.72 -7.14
CA GLN A 193 4.90 -23.64 -6.55
C GLN A 193 5.14 -25.09 -6.97
N ALA A 194 5.50 -25.33 -8.24
CA ALA A 194 5.81 -26.67 -8.72
C ALA A 194 7.02 -27.27 -7.99
N GLU A 195 8.08 -26.48 -7.77
CA GLU A 195 9.25 -26.90 -6.98
C GLU A 195 8.89 -27.20 -5.52
N GLN A 196 8.05 -26.37 -4.88
CA GLN A 196 7.62 -26.60 -3.49
C GLN A 196 6.75 -27.85 -3.35
N GLN A 197 5.89 -28.13 -4.32
CA GLN A 197 5.06 -29.34 -4.33
C GLN A 197 5.90 -30.60 -4.60
N ALA A 198 6.87 -30.54 -5.51
CA ALA A 198 7.79 -31.64 -5.76
C ALA A 198 8.64 -31.96 -4.52
N ALA A 199 9.14 -30.93 -3.82
CA ALA A 199 9.89 -31.11 -2.58
C ALA A 199 9.01 -31.71 -1.45
N ALA A 200 7.75 -31.29 -1.34
CA ALA A 200 6.82 -31.84 -0.36
C ALA A 200 6.48 -33.32 -0.64
N GLN A 201 6.37 -33.72 -1.91
CA GLN A 201 6.12 -35.11 -2.30
C GLN A 201 7.33 -36.01 -2.07
N GLN A 202 8.55 -35.52 -2.32
CA GLN A 202 9.78 -36.27 -2.04
C GLN A 202 10.03 -36.47 -0.54
N ALA A 203 9.63 -35.50 0.30
CA ALA A 203 9.72 -35.63 1.76
C ALA A 203 8.68 -36.60 2.37
N ALA A 204 7.59 -36.89 1.65
CA ALA A 204 6.50 -37.76 2.10
C ALA A 204 6.68 -39.24 1.67
N ALA A 205 7.70 -39.55 0.88
CA ALA A 205 7.98 -40.94 0.47
C ALA A 205 8.69 -41.70 1.61
N PRO A 206 8.12 -42.79 2.14
CA PRO A 206 8.78 -43.61 3.15
C PRO A 206 10.01 -44.29 2.54
N GLN A 207 11.17 -44.13 3.19
CA GLN A 207 12.38 -44.89 2.88
C GLN A 207 12.09 -46.36 3.16
N GLN A 208 11.95 -47.15 2.09
CA GLN A 208 12.00 -48.61 2.15
C GLN A 208 13.44 -49.08 2.06
#